data_AF-A0A7T1FAD5-F1
#
_entry.id   AF-A0A7T1FAD5-F1
#
_cell.length_a   1.000
_cell.length_b   1.000
_cell.length_c   1.000
_cell.angle_alpha   90.00
_cell.angle_beta   90.00
_cell.angle_gamma   90.00
#
_symmetry.space_group_name_H-M   'P 1'
#
loop_
_entity.id
_entity.type
_entity.pdbx_description
1 polymer ?
#
loop_
_entity_poly.entity_id
_entity_poly.type
_entity_poly.pdbx_seq_one_letter_code
_entity_poly.pdbx_strand_id
1 'polypeptide(L)'
;MSKILNTQLNGIFNRLEEQALDIQMAAQCVIQAIGGEGTVYVKGYDDLKFFETYIVNSNEKLESSEIITDSIADTSIDTTDRVFLFAPFYTDVVKQDVETLIEMDADFVLITNKPKETYFPDHLFHFINLNTSRPIIYTEDYDKIITPHTMSFNYIYYEIYTQMIEMSRDLEF
;
A
#
# COMPACT_ATOMS: atom_id res chain seq x y z
N MET A 1 -29.70 5.91 2.01
CA MET A 1 -28.29 6.24 1.69
C MET A 1 -27.28 5.62 2.66
N SER A 2 -27.33 5.89 3.98
CA SER A 2 -26.38 5.30 4.95
C SER A 2 -26.28 3.76 4.90
N LYS A 3 -27.41 3.04 4.78
CA LYS A 3 -27.41 1.57 4.60
C LYS A 3 -26.71 1.11 3.31
N ILE A 4 -26.90 1.84 2.20
CA ILE A 4 -26.29 1.49 0.91
C ILE A 4 -24.77 1.65 1.00
N LEU A 5 -24.31 2.77 1.58
CA LEU A 5 -22.89 3.00 1.82
C LEU A 5 -22.26 1.87 2.64
N ASN A 6 -22.89 1.50 3.75
CA ASN A 6 -22.39 0.41 4.60
C ASN A 6 -22.32 -0.92 3.84
N THR A 7 -23.38 -1.31 3.11
CA THR A 7 -23.37 -2.54 2.30
C THR A 7 -22.25 -2.55 1.26
N GLN A 8 -22.02 -1.43 0.58
CA GLN A 8 -20.98 -1.32 -0.44
C GLN A 8 -19.56 -1.34 0.16
N LEU A 9 -19.36 -0.68 1.31
CA LEU A 9 -18.10 -0.71 2.05
C LEU A 9 -17.77 -2.12 2.54
N ASN A 10 -18.73 -2.84 3.13
CA ASN A 10 -18.53 -4.24 3.52
C ASN A 10 -18.17 -5.10 2.30
N GLY A 11 -18.79 -4.84 1.15
CA GLY A 11 -18.39 -5.51 -0.09
C GLY A 11 -16.94 -5.26 -0.50
N ILE A 12 -16.38 -4.08 -0.20
CA ILE A 12 -14.95 -3.80 -0.41
C ILE A 12 -14.12 -4.53 0.64
N PHE A 13 -14.47 -4.43 1.93
CA PHE A 13 -13.70 -5.07 3.01
C PHE A 13 -13.63 -6.58 2.84
N ASN A 14 -14.71 -7.25 2.44
CA ASN A 14 -14.68 -8.69 2.13
C ASN A 14 -13.68 -9.03 1.01
N ARG A 15 -13.54 -8.18 -0.02
CA ARG A 15 -12.55 -8.38 -1.08
C ARG A 15 -11.11 -8.05 -0.63
N LEU A 16 -10.96 -7.21 0.38
CA LEU A 16 -9.65 -6.98 1.01
C LEU A 16 -9.26 -8.18 1.88
N GLU A 17 -10.21 -8.76 2.62
CA GLU A 17 -10.03 -9.99 3.41
C GLU A 17 -9.63 -11.18 2.52
N GLU A 18 -10.17 -11.29 1.32
CA GLU A 18 -9.75 -12.28 0.31
C GLU A 18 -8.25 -12.18 -0.07
N GLN A 19 -7.59 -11.05 0.20
CA GLN A 19 -6.17 -10.80 -0.03
C GLN A 19 -5.31 -10.96 1.23
N ALA A 20 -5.81 -11.62 2.29
CA ALA A 20 -5.10 -11.74 3.56
C ALA A 20 -3.67 -12.28 3.43
N LEU A 21 -3.44 -13.26 2.54
CA LEU A 21 -2.10 -13.80 2.29
C LEU A 21 -1.18 -12.77 1.63
N ASP A 22 -1.66 -12.03 0.62
CA ASP A 22 -0.87 -11.00 -0.05
C ASP A 22 -0.52 -9.86 0.93
N ILE A 23 -1.46 -9.49 1.79
CA ILE A 23 -1.26 -8.50 2.86
C ILE A 23 -0.23 -8.99 3.88
N GLN A 24 -0.30 -10.25 4.29
CA GLN A 24 0.68 -10.86 5.19
C GLN A 24 2.09 -10.88 4.56
N MET A 25 2.20 -11.22 3.27
CA MET A 25 3.48 -11.20 2.56
C MET A 25 4.05 -9.78 2.44
N ALA A 26 3.21 -8.78 2.22
CA ALA A 26 3.64 -7.37 2.24
C ALA A 26 4.14 -6.95 3.63
N ALA A 27 3.47 -7.36 4.70
CA ALA A 27 3.93 -7.11 6.07
C ALA A 27 5.29 -7.75 6.35
N GLN A 28 5.49 -8.99 5.90
CA GLN A 28 6.78 -9.69 5.98
C GLN A 28 7.89 -8.99 5.17
N CYS A 29 7.55 -8.45 4.00
CA CYS A 29 8.49 -7.68 3.21
C CYS A 29 8.95 -6.43 3.97
N VAL A 30 8.01 -5.65 4.51
CA VAL A 30 8.29 -4.40 5.23
C VAL A 30 9.07 -4.64 6.52
N ILE A 31 8.71 -5.65 7.33
CA ILE A 31 9.38 -5.90 8.62
C ILE A 31 10.86 -6.31 8.46
N GLN A 32 11.25 -6.87 7.31
CA GLN A 32 12.64 -7.25 7.06
C GLN A 32 13.60 -6.06 7.07
N ALA A 33 13.18 -4.88 6.58
CA ALA A 33 13.98 -3.66 6.73
C ALA A 33 14.14 -3.27 8.20
N ILE A 34 13.03 -3.27 8.94
CA ILE A 34 12.99 -2.83 10.34
C ILE A 34 13.86 -3.73 11.24
N GLY A 35 13.82 -5.05 11.03
CA GLY A 35 14.64 -6.01 11.78
C GLY A 35 16.10 -6.10 11.32
N GLY A 36 16.42 -5.56 10.13
CA GLY A 36 17.71 -5.74 9.45
C GLY A 36 18.61 -4.50 9.39
N GLU A 37 18.33 -3.46 10.19
CA GLU A 37 18.99 -2.14 10.13
C GLU A 37 18.75 -1.33 8.83
N GLY A 38 17.76 -1.74 8.02
CA GLY A 38 17.36 -1.04 6.80
C GLY A 38 16.26 0.01 7.03
N THR A 39 15.92 0.73 5.97
CA THR A 39 14.90 1.78 5.95
C THR A 39 13.70 1.38 5.11
N VAL A 40 12.49 1.67 5.60
CA VAL A 40 11.26 1.57 4.81
C VAL A 40 11.00 2.92 4.15
N TYR A 41 11.31 3.05 2.86
CA TYR A 41 11.04 4.25 2.09
C TYR A 41 9.58 4.31 1.63
N VAL A 42 8.89 5.40 1.95
CA VAL A 42 7.45 5.56 1.78
C VAL A 42 7.17 6.59 0.69
N LYS A 43 6.33 6.24 -0.29
CA LYS A 43 5.87 7.17 -1.32
C LYS A 43 4.41 6.93 -1.71
N GLY A 44 3.62 7.98 -1.52
CA GLY A 44 2.20 8.03 -1.82
C GLY A 44 1.89 8.93 -3.00
N TYR A 45 0.84 8.58 -3.73
CA TYR A 45 0.38 9.32 -4.91
C TYR A 45 -1.06 9.81 -4.73
N ASP A 46 -1.38 10.91 -5.41
CA ASP A 46 -2.73 11.51 -5.47
C ASP A 46 -3.42 11.58 -4.08
N ASP A 47 -4.68 11.17 -4.01
CA ASP A 47 -5.51 11.21 -2.80
C ASP A 47 -4.99 10.35 -1.65
N LEU A 48 -4.03 9.44 -1.88
CA LEU A 48 -3.42 8.67 -0.80
C LEU A 48 -2.16 9.34 -0.24
N LYS A 49 -1.60 10.37 -0.89
CA LYS A 49 -0.33 10.98 -0.50
C LYS A 49 -0.26 11.41 0.97
N PHE A 50 -1.37 11.85 1.57
CA PHE A 50 -1.38 12.25 2.99
C PHE A 50 -1.02 11.11 3.96
N PHE A 51 -1.14 9.85 3.55
CA PHE A 51 -0.69 8.72 4.36
C PHE A 51 0.83 8.65 4.52
N GLU A 52 1.63 9.29 3.66
CA GLU A 52 3.10 9.34 3.84
C GLU A 52 3.46 9.85 5.24
N THR A 53 2.87 10.98 5.64
CA THR A 53 3.12 11.58 6.96
C THR A 53 2.57 10.73 8.09
N TYR A 54 1.41 10.09 7.89
CA TYR A 54 0.80 9.21 8.88
C TYR A 54 1.67 7.98 9.15
N ILE A 55 2.16 7.33 8.09
CA ILE A 55 3.00 6.14 8.14
C ILE A 55 4.33 6.42 8.84
N VAL A 56 4.89 7.62 8.69
CA VAL A 56 6.21 7.95 9.27
C VAL A 56 6.12 8.60 10.65
N ASN A 57 5.05 9.34 10.96
CA ASN A 57 4.99 10.20 12.17
C ASN A 57 3.85 9.90 13.15
N SER A 58 2.94 8.97 12.85
CA SER A 58 1.83 8.64 13.76
C SER A 58 2.26 7.73 14.92
N ASN A 59 1.33 7.46 15.85
CA ASN A 59 1.53 6.44 16.88
C ASN A 59 1.50 5.02 16.30
N GLU A 60 0.89 4.83 15.13
CA GLU A 60 0.90 3.59 14.37
C GLU A 60 1.88 3.67 13.19
N LYS A 61 3.02 4.35 13.38
CA LYS A 61 4.05 4.49 12.33
C LYS A 61 4.77 3.17 12.06
N LEU A 62 5.34 3.05 10.86
CA LEU A 62 6.36 2.04 10.60
C LEU A 62 7.67 2.51 11.24
N GLU A 63 8.30 1.68 12.05
CA GLU A 63 9.63 1.98 12.59
C GLU A 63 10.67 2.00 11.46
N SER A 64 11.74 2.78 11.62
CA SER A 64 12.78 2.95 10.59
C SER A 64 12.21 3.32 9.20
N SER A 65 11.21 4.21 9.15
CA SER A 65 10.59 4.64 7.89
C SER A 65 10.87 6.09 7.55
N GLU A 66 11.03 6.38 6.26
CA GLU A 66 11.30 7.72 5.74
C GLU A 66 10.46 8.01 4.49
N ILE A 67 10.02 9.26 4.33
CA ILE A 67 9.32 9.69 3.11
C ILE A 67 10.34 9.93 2.01
N ILE A 68 10.12 9.39 0.81
CA ILE A 68 10.91 9.75 -0.37
C ILE A 68 10.61 11.21 -0.75
N THR A 69 11.55 12.12 -0.49
CA THR A 69 11.40 13.56 -0.79
C THR A 69 11.80 13.92 -2.22
N ASP A 70 12.76 13.18 -2.79
CA ASP A 70 13.27 13.36 -4.15
C ASP A 70 12.66 12.30 -5.09
N SER A 71 13.34 11.97 -6.19
CA SER A 71 12.93 10.86 -7.04
C SER A 71 13.37 9.51 -6.44
N ILE A 72 12.69 8.42 -6.83
CA ILE A 72 13.12 7.07 -6.41
C ILE A 72 14.55 6.79 -6.89
N ALA A 73 14.88 7.22 -8.12
CA ALA A 73 16.20 7.02 -8.70
C ALA A 73 17.33 7.75 -7.95
N ASP A 74 17.02 8.85 -7.24
CA ASP A 74 17.98 9.62 -6.45
C ASP A 74 18.07 9.15 -4.99
N THR A 75 17.20 8.21 -4.59
CA THR A 75 17.21 7.65 -3.23
C THR A 75 18.21 6.51 -3.16
N SER A 76 19.13 6.54 -2.20
CA SER A 76 20.13 5.49 -2.00
C SER A 76 19.51 4.26 -1.33
N ILE A 77 18.74 3.49 -2.10
CA ILE A 77 18.11 2.24 -1.69
C ILE A 77 19.10 1.10 -1.88
N ASP A 78 19.36 0.32 -0.83
CA ASP A 78 20.17 -0.90 -0.88
C ASP A 78 19.35 -2.17 -0.57
N THR A 79 20.03 -3.33 -0.52
CA THR A 79 19.38 -4.64 -0.32
C THR A 79 18.69 -4.83 1.03
N THR A 80 19.04 -4.01 2.03
CA THR A 80 18.43 -4.03 3.37
C THR A 80 17.17 -3.17 3.43
N ASP A 81 17.00 -2.24 2.49
CA ASP A 81 15.87 -1.31 2.44
C ASP A 81 14.64 -1.94 1.79
N ARG A 82 13.48 -1.34 2.06
CA ARG A 82 12.19 -1.73 1.47
C ARG A 82 11.46 -0.50 1.00
N VAL A 83 10.75 -0.60 -0.12
CA VAL A 83 9.93 0.52 -0.62
C VAL A 83 8.45 0.22 -0.47
N PHE A 84 7.71 1.17 0.11
CA PHE A 84 6.27 1.08 0.32
C PHE A 84 5.54 2.13 -0.54
N LEU A 85 5.01 1.67 -1.68
CA LEU A 85 4.32 2.49 -2.66
C LEU A 85 2.81 2.34 -2.56
N PHE A 86 2.08 3.45 -2.64
CA PHE A 86 0.61 3.40 -2.67
C PHE A 86 -0.04 4.53 -3.46
N ALA A 87 -0.99 4.17 -4.32
CA ALA A 87 -1.67 5.08 -5.22
C ALA A 87 -3.13 4.65 -5.44
N PRO A 88 -4.10 5.57 -5.58
CA PRO A 88 -5.44 5.22 -6.04
C PRO A 88 -5.45 4.44 -7.36
N PHE A 89 -4.58 4.83 -8.30
CA PHE A 89 -4.49 4.25 -9.65
C PHE A 89 -3.04 4.06 -10.09
N TYR A 90 -2.82 3.08 -10.96
CA TYR A 90 -1.53 2.83 -11.60
C TYR A 90 -1.32 3.80 -12.78
N THR A 91 -0.93 5.03 -12.47
CA THR A 91 -0.64 6.09 -13.46
C THR A 91 0.73 5.89 -14.11
N ASP A 92 1.04 6.66 -15.16
CA ASP A 92 2.34 6.60 -15.82
C ASP A 92 3.51 6.90 -14.86
N VAL A 93 3.30 7.80 -13.89
CA VAL A 93 4.30 8.11 -12.86
C VAL A 93 4.54 6.91 -11.95
N VAL A 94 3.47 6.29 -11.45
CA VAL A 94 3.56 5.08 -10.61
C VAL A 94 4.25 3.95 -11.38
N LYS A 95 3.93 3.80 -12.66
CA LYS A 95 4.56 2.81 -13.53
C LYS A 95 6.06 3.06 -13.68
N GLN A 96 6.48 4.30 -13.94
CA GLN A 96 7.89 4.65 -14.08
C GLN A 96 8.67 4.39 -12.78
N ASP A 97 8.08 4.74 -11.65
CA ASP A 97 8.66 4.50 -10.32
C ASP A 97 8.80 2.99 -10.03
N VAL A 98 7.81 2.18 -10.42
CA VAL A 98 7.87 0.72 -10.32
C VAL A 98 8.94 0.12 -11.24
N GLU A 99 9.02 0.57 -12.49
CA GLU A 99 10.07 0.13 -13.43
C GLU A 99 11.47 0.47 -12.90
N THR A 100 11.63 1.64 -12.29
CA THR A 100 12.88 2.07 -11.64
C THR A 100 13.27 1.13 -10.50
N LEU A 101 12.33 0.78 -9.61
CA LEU A 101 12.60 -0.14 -8.49
C LEU A 101 12.99 -1.54 -8.98
N ILE A 102 12.36 -2.03 -10.05
CA ILE A 102 12.70 -3.31 -10.67
C ILE A 102 14.12 -3.27 -11.26
N GLU A 103 14.49 -2.18 -11.95
CA GLU A 103 15.84 -2.00 -12.49
C GLU A 103 16.91 -1.91 -11.39
N MET A 104 16.54 -1.42 -10.21
CA MET A 104 17.40 -1.34 -9.03
C MET A 104 17.50 -2.65 -8.23
N ASP A 105 16.74 -3.70 -8.61
CA ASP A 105 16.62 -4.95 -7.84
C ASP A 105 16.17 -4.70 -6.38
N ALA A 106 15.30 -3.70 -6.19
CA ALA A 106 14.78 -3.33 -4.87
C ALA A 106 13.54 -4.16 -4.52
N ASP A 107 13.43 -4.60 -3.27
CA ASP A 107 12.22 -5.23 -2.73
C ASP A 107 11.17 -4.17 -2.36
N PHE A 108 9.96 -4.30 -2.91
CA PHE A 108 8.90 -3.32 -2.65
C PHE A 108 7.49 -3.89 -2.56
N VAL A 109 6.64 -3.14 -1.86
CA VAL A 109 5.19 -3.35 -1.76
C VAL A 109 4.50 -2.27 -2.58
N LEU A 110 3.53 -2.67 -3.40
CA LEU A 110 2.67 -1.76 -4.17
C LEU A 110 1.20 -1.96 -3.82
N ILE A 111 0.56 -0.91 -3.32
CA ILE A 111 -0.88 -0.89 -3.07
C ILE A 111 -1.57 0.04 -4.05
N THR A 112 -2.31 -0.51 -5.01
CA THR A 112 -3.11 0.29 -5.94
C THR A 112 -4.31 -0.47 -6.49
N ASN A 113 -5.22 0.19 -7.20
CA ASN A 113 -6.22 -0.52 -7.97
C ASN A 113 -5.56 -1.25 -9.14
N LYS A 114 -5.88 -2.54 -9.28
CA LYS A 114 -5.29 -3.38 -10.33
C LYS A 114 -5.53 -2.77 -11.73
N PRO A 115 -4.47 -2.44 -12.50
CA PRO A 115 -4.61 -1.99 -13.88
C PRO A 115 -5.16 -3.12 -14.76
N LYS A 116 -5.87 -2.74 -15.83
CA LYS A 116 -6.50 -3.72 -16.74
C LYS A 116 -5.48 -4.45 -17.63
N GLU A 117 -4.35 -3.81 -17.93
CA GLU A 117 -3.41 -4.22 -18.98
C GLU A 117 -1.95 -4.19 -18.49
N THR A 118 -1.69 -4.74 -17.30
CA THR A 118 -0.31 -4.84 -16.81
C THR A 118 -0.08 -6.25 -16.27
N TYR A 119 0.93 -6.91 -16.84
CA TYR A 119 1.53 -8.10 -16.26
C TYR A 119 2.52 -7.64 -15.20
N PHE A 120 2.35 -8.12 -13.97
CA PHE A 120 3.31 -7.86 -12.91
C PHE A 120 4.17 -9.11 -12.74
N PRO A 121 5.51 -9.02 -12.84
CA PRO A 121 6.39 -10.19 -12.79
C PRO A 121 6.53 -10.74 -11.36
N ASP A 122 6.12 -12.00 -11.13
CA ASP A 122 5.86 -12.63 -9.83
C ASP A 122 6.94 -12.59 -8.71
N HIS A 123 8.16 -12.07 -8.96
CA HIS A 123 9.33 -12.34 -8.09
C HIS A 123 9.92 -11.14 -7.32
N LEU A 124 9.57 -9.88 -7.63
CA LEU A 124 10.21 -8.70 -7.01
C LEU A 124 9.22 -7.70 -6.39
N PHE A 125 7.93 -8.02 -6.33
CA PHE A 125 6.91 -7.08 -5.86
C PHE A 125 5.79 -7.78 -5.09
N HIS A 126 5.40 -7.21 -3.96
CA HIS A 126 4.19 -7.61 -3.24
C HIS A 126 3.07 -6.65 -3.58
N PHE A 127 2.06 -7.13 -4.30
CA PHE A 127 0.93 -6.30 -4.73
C PHE A 127 -0.33 -6.57 -3.94
N ILE A 128 -0.99 -5.49 -3.53
CA ILE A 128 -2.30 -5.54 -2.89
C ILE A 128 -3.25 -4.65 -3.68
N ASN A 129 -4.38 -5.22 -4.11
CA ASN A 129 -5.42 -4.49 -4.82
C ASN A 129 -6.26 -3.65 -3.85
N LEU A 130 -6.37 -2.33 -4.10
CA LEU A 130 -7.24 -1.44 -3.32
C LEU A 130 -8.74 -1.77 -3.44
N ASN A 131 -9.17 -2.50 -4.47
CA ASN A 131 -10.57 -2.89 -4.69
C ASN A 131 -11.59 -1.73 -4.72
N THR A 132 -11.13 -0.55 -5.13
CA THR A 132 -11.86 0.72 -5.21
C THR A 132 -11.78 1.34 -6.61
N SER A 133 -11.67 0.53 -7.66
CA SER A 133 -11.47 1.00 -9.05
C SER A 133 -12.64 1.78 -9.64
N ARG A 134 -13.77 1.83 -8.93
CA ARG A 134 -14.97 2.57 -9.34
C ARG A 134 -15.73 3.13 -8.13
N PRO A 135 -16.48 4.21 -8.34
CA PRO A 135 -17.40 4.74 -7.33
C PRO A 135 -18.44 3.71 -6.90
N ILE A 136 -18.78 3.71 -5.62
CA ILE A 136 -19.67 2.73 -4.99
C ILE A 136 -21.06 3.28 -4.63
N ILE A 137 -21.21 4.61 -4.57
CA ILE A 137 -22.50 5.26 -4.38
C ILE A 137 -22.90 6.00 -5.65
N TYR A 138 -24.15 5.77 -6.03
CA TYR A 138 -24.84 6.40 -7.14
C TYR A 138 -25.99 7.25 -6.58
N THR A 139 -26.15 8.48 -7.07
CA THR A 139 -27.32 9.30 -6.78
C THR A 139 -28.55 8.76 -7.52
N GLU A 140 -29.73 9.32 -7.23
CA GLU A 140 -30.96 9.02 -7.99
C GLU A 140 -30.82 9.39 -9.48
N ASP A 141 -29.96 10.37 -9.78
CA ASP A 141 -29.60 10.79 -11.15
C ASP A 141 -28.43 9.98 -11.76
N TYR A 142 -28.04 8.88 -11.12
CA TYR A 142 -26.92 8.01 -11.50
C TYR A 142 -25.52 8.65 -11.43
N ASP A 143 -25.38 9.80 -10.77
CA ASP A 143 -24.07 10.39 -10.52
C ASP A 143 -23.26 9.51 -9.58
N LYS A 144 -21.99 9.34 -9.92
CA LYS A 144 -21.03 8.57 -9.14
C LYS A 144 -20.33 9.47 -8.12
N ILE A 145 -20.54 9.22 -6.82
CA ILE A 145 -20.15 10.24 -5.81
C ILE A 145 -19.07 9.82 -4.82
N ILE A 146 -18.84 8.53 -4.57
CA ILE A 146 -17.88 8.10 -3.53
C ILE A 146 -17.01 6.96 -4.06
N THR A 147 -15.70 7.15 -4.00
CA THR A 147 -14.69 6.10 -4.19
C THR A 147 -13.79 6.08 -2.94
N PRO A 148 -13.92 5.07 -2.07
CA PRO A 148 -13.34 5.13 -0.72
C PRO A 148 -11.89 4.62 -0.67
N HIS A 149 -11.02 5.16 -1.53
CA HIS A 149 -9.60 4.75 -1.58
C HIS A 149 -8.92 4.81 -0.22
N THR A 150 -9.19 5.88 0.54
CA THR A 150 -8.59 6.12 1.86
C THR A 150 -9.02 5.10 2.91
N MET A 151 -10.29 4.67 2.90
CA MET A 151 -10.77 3.64 3.82
C MET A 151 -10.17 2.28 3.50
N SER A 152 -10.08 1.93 2.21
CA SER A 152 -9.47 0.68 1.78
C SER A 152 -7.98 0.64 2.07
N PHE A 153 -7.26 1.72 1.80
CA PHE A 153 -5.84 1.83 2.12
C PHE A 153 -5.61 1.74 3.63
N ASN A 154 -6.36 2.48 4.43
CA ASN A 154 -6.20 2.46 5.89
C ASN A 154 -6.53 1.08 6.49
N TYR A 155 -7.52 0.37 5.97
CA TYR A 155 -7.79 -1.03 6.33
C TYR A 155 -6.56 -1.91 6.06
N ILE A 156 -6.01 -1.85 4.83
CA ILE A 156 -4.82 -2.63 4.46
C ILE A 156 -3.62 -2.26 5.35
N TYR A 157 -3.42 -0.96 5.59
CA TYR A 157 -2.33 -0.48 6.45
C TYR A 157 -2.45 -1.03 7.87
N TYR A 158 -3.65 -1.04 8.45
CA TYR A 158 -3.85 -1.60 9.79
C TYR A 158 -3.68 -3.11 9.84
N GLU A 159 -4.04 -3.84 8.79
CA GLU A 159 -3.71 -5.26 8.69
C GLU A 159 -2.20 -5.46 8.65
N ILE A 160 -1.48 -4.71 7.79
CA ILE A 160 0.00 -4.74 7.73
C ILE A 160 0.60 -4.44 9.10
N TYR A 161 0.19 -3.33 9.72
CA TYR A 161 0.70 -2.91 11.02
C TYR A 161 0.44 -3.94 12.12
N THR A 162 -0.76 -4.54 12.14
CA THR A 162 -1.10 -5.60 13.10
C THR A 162 -0.20 -6.81 12.92
N GLN A 163 -0.04 -7.29 11.68
CA GLN A 163 0.84 -8.41 11.35
C GLN A 163 2.29 -8.12 11.76
N MET A 164 2.77 -6.89 11.52
CA MET A 164 4.12 -6.48 11.91
C MET A 164 4.31 -6.49 13.43
N ILE A 165 3.35 -5.97 14.19
CA ILE A 165 3.41 -6.00 15.67
C ILE A 165 3.42 -7.43 16.20
N GLU A 166 2.64 -8.33 15.59
CA GLU A 166 2.67 -9.76 15.95
C GLU A 166 4.04 -10.38 15.66
N MET A 167 4.60 -10.14 14.47
CA MET A 167 5.93 -10.64 14.08
C MET A 167 7.05 -10.08 14.96
N SER A 168 7.01 -8.79 15.32
CA SER A 168 8.02 -8.17 16.19
C SER A 168 8.02 -8.77 17.60
N ARG A 169 6.85 -9.10 18.15
CA ARG A 169 6.75 -9.74 19.47
C ARG A 169 7.32 -11.15 19.49
N ASP A 170 7.20 -11.88 18.39
CA ASP A 170 7.79 -13.22 18.25
C ASP A 170 9.33 -13.18 18.15
N LEU A 171 9.92 -12.01 17.86
CA LEU A 171 11.37 -11.80 17.77
C LEU A 171 12.01 -11.34 19.10
N GLU A 172 11.21 -10.85 20.05
CA GLU A 172 11.67 -10.50 21.40
C GLU A 172 11.72 -11.75 22.29
N PHE A 173 12.93 -12.31 22.47
CA PHE A 173 13.21 -13.47 23.34
C PHE A 173 13.00 -13.22 24.84
#